data_AF-A0A315ZSY2-F1
#
_entry.id   AF-A0A315ZSY2-F1
#
_cell.length_a   1.000
_cell.length_b   1.000
_cell.length_c   1.000
_cell.angle_alpha   90.00
_cell.angle_beta   90.00
_cell.angle_gamma   90.00
#
_symmetry.space_group_name_H-M   'P 1'
#
loop_
_entity.id
_entity.type
_entity.pdbx_description
1 polymer ?
#
loop_
_entity_poly.entity_id
_entity_poly.type
_entity_poly.pdbx_seq_one_letter_code
_entity_poly.pdbx_strand_id
1 'polypeptide(L)'
;MSILSMTKTLFKSIVHGPYTQLYPIKPRENFERTRGSIENDIEACIFCGLCVRRCPTSALKIEKAEKLWSIERMQCIQCGYCVEVCPKKCLHMRNEYTTPDTIKVKDEYVDARVSDN
;
A
#
# COMPACT_ATOMS: atom_id res chain seq x y z
N MET A 1 2.14 -45.92 25.28
CA MET A 1 1.71 -44.87 24.33
C MET A 1 0.73 -43.95 25.04
N SER A 2 1.12 -42.71 25.33
CA SER A 2 0.29 -41.77 26.12
C SER A 2 -0.81 -41.19 25.25
N ILE A 3 -2.01 -41.77 25.34
CA ILE A 3 -3.18 -41.42 24.52
C ILE A 3 -3.83 -40.06 24.90
N LEU A 4 -3.40 -39.43 26.00
CA LEU A 4 -4.01 -38.22 26.60
C LEU A 4 -3.01 -37.07 26.84
N SER A 5 -1.90 -36.99 26.11
CA SER A 5 -0.88 -35.94 26.36
C SER A 5 -1.36 -34.51 26.10
N MET A 6 -2.39 -34.32 25.26
CA MET A 6 -2.89 -33.01 24.85
C MET A 6 -4.12 -32.52 25.61
N THR A 7 -4.69 -33.33 26.50
CA THR A 7 -5.97 -33.00 27.18
C THR A 7 -5.86 -31.71 28.00
N LYS A 8 -4.73 -31.49 28.67
CA LYS A 8 -4.45 -30.24 29.41
C LYS A 8 -4.46 -29.00 28.50
N THR A 9 -3.90 -29.13 27.29
CA THR A 9 -3.86 -28.05 26.29
C THR A 9 -5.26 -27.78 25.74
N LEU A 10 -6.05 -28.83 25.48
CA LEU A 10 -7.43 -28.71 25.01
C LEU A 10 -8.30 -27.94 26.01
N PHE A 11 -8.24 -28.29 27.30
CA PHE A 11 -8.97 -27.56 28.33
C PHE A 11 -8.53 -26.09 28.42
N LYS A 12 -7.21 -25.81 28.35
CA LYS A 12 -6.71 -24.43 28.35
C LYS A 12 -7.20 -23.64 27.13
N SER A 13 -7.29 -24.27 25.97
CA SER A 13 -7.77 -23.62 24.74
C SER A 13 -9.26 -23.27 24.81
N ILE A 14 -10.09 -24.12 25.41
CA ILE A 14 -11.53 -23.85 25.56
C ILE A 14 -11.75 -22.62 26.46
N VAL A 15 -11.02 -22.54 27.58
CA VAL A 15 -11.13 -21.41 28.53
C VAL A 15 -10.60 -20.10 27.92
N HIS A 16 -9.53 -20.16 27.12
CA HIS A 16 -8.95 -18.96 26.51
C HIS A 16 -9.80 -18.38 25.36
N GLY A 17 -10.77 -19.15 24.85
CA GLY A 17 -11.61 -18.76 23.72
C GLY A 17 -10.85 -18.75 22.39
N PRO A 18 -11.55 -18.41 21.29
CA PRO A 18 -10.94 -18.30 19.98
C PRO A 18 -10.06 -17.04 19.91
N TYR A 19 -8.84 -17.19 19.38
CA TYR A 19 -7.94 -16.06 19.09
C TYR A 19 -8.35 -15.29 17.81
N THR A 20 -9.36 -15.77 17.08
CA THR A 20 -9.79 -15.19 15.81
C THR A 20 -10.53 -13.87 16.00
N GLN A 21 -10.36 -12.95 15.06
CA GLN A 21 -11.20 -11.75 14.96
C GLN A 21 -12.32 -11.99 13.95
N LEU A 22 -13.51 -11.45 14.25
CA LEU A 22 -14.71 -11.60 13.42
C LEU A 22 -14.65 -10.68 12.20
N TYR A 23 -13.85 -11.01 11.18
CA TYR A 23 -13.92 -10.33 9.88
C TYR A 23 -15.17 -10.79 9.12
N PRO A 24 -15.95 -9.91 8.48
CA PRO A 24 -15.72 -8.47 8.25
C PRO A 24 -16.33 -7.52 9.31
N ILE A 25 -17.00 -8.04 10.35
CA ILE A 25 -17.75 -7.25 11.35
C ILE A 25 -16.83 -6.37 12.21
N LYS A 26 -15.69 -6.91 12.65
CA LYS A 26 -14.67 -6.21 13.42
C LYS A 26 -13.32 -6.34 12.70
N PRO A 27 -13.03 -5.46 11.72
CA PRO A 27 -11.75 -5.47 11.03
C PRO A 27 -10.62 -5.13 12.02
N ARG A 28 -9.43 -5.61 11.71
CA ARG A 28 -8.22 -5.30 12.47
C ARG A 28 -7.85 -3.84 12.24
N GLU A 29 -7.47 -3.15 13.30
CA GLU A 29 -6.92 -1.81 13.22
C GLU A 29 -5.51 -1.85 12.60
N ASN A 30 -5.21 -0.90 11.71
CA ASN A 30 -3.90 -0.80 11.11
C ASN A 30 -2.92 -0.09 12.05
N PHE A 31 -1.65 -0.48 12.01
CA PHE A 31 -0.58 0.16 12.78
C PHE A 31 -0.16 1.48 12.11
N GLU A 32 0.45 2.39 12.87
CA GLU A 32 0.90 3.71 12.39
C GLU A 32 1.81 3.64 11.14
N ARG A 33 2.64 2.60 11.04
CA ARG A 33 3.60 2.39 9.92
C ARG A 33 3.19 1.27 8.97
N THR A 34 1.92 0.87 8.95
CA THR A 34 1.43 -0.07 7.94
C THR A 34 1.57 0.53 6.55
N ARG A 35 2.07 -0.27 5.61
CA ARG A 35 2.24 0.14 4.22
C ARG A 35 0.99 -0.24 3.44
N GLY A 36 0.23 0.77 3.03
CA GLY A 36 -0.99 0.61 2.24
C GLY A 36 -0.83 1.10 0.81
N SER A 37 -1.85 1.79 0.29
CA SER A 37 -1.84 2.34 -1.06
C SER A 37 -0.94 3.58 -1.17
N ILE A 38 -0.30 3.74 -2.33
CA ILE A 38 0.49 4.94 -2.63
C ILE A 38 -0.44 6.03 -3.15
N GLU A 39 -0.32 7.24 -2.64
CA GLU A 39 -0.99 8.41 -3.18
C GLU A 39 0.00 9.49 -3.55
N ASN A 40 -0.33 10.26 -4.58
CA ASN A 40 0.51 11.33 -5.06
C ASN A 40 -0.28 12.64 -5.04
N ASP A 41 0.22 13.61 -4.30
CA ASP A 41 -0.17 15.00 -4.43
C ASP A 41 0.43 15.56 -5.73
N ILE A 42 -0.36 15.58 -6.79
CA ILE A 42 0.15 15.93 -8.12
C ILE A 42 0.48 17.42 -8.22
N GLU A 43 -0.17 18.29 -7.44
CA GLU A 43 0.10 19.74 -7.47
C GLU A 43 1.53 20.06 -7.04
N ALA A 44 2.06 19.29 -6.07
CA ALA A 44 3.44 19.39 -5.61
C ALA A 44 4.45 18.61 -6.48
N CYS A 45 3.98 17.76 -7.40
CA CYS A 45 4.82 16.88 -8.20
C CYS A 45 5.52 17.64 -9.34
N ILE A 46 6.86 17.63 -9.36
CA ILE A 46 7.66 18.26 -10.42
C ILE A 46 8.05 17.30 -11.57
N PHE A 47 7.43 16.12 -11.64
CA PHE A 47 7.67 15.10 -12.69
C PHE A 47 9.16 14.74 -12.90
N CYS A 48 9.94 14.67 -11.81
CA CYS A 48 11.40 14.46 -11.87
C CYS A 48 11.85 13.02 -12.23
N GLY A 49 10.96 12.03 -12.21
CA GLY A 49 11.28 10.65 -12.57
C GLY A 49 12.05 9.83 -11.52
N LEU A 50 12.39 10.39 -10.35
CA LEU A 50 13.16 9.66 -9.33
C LEU A 50 12.40 8.45 -8.77
N CYS A 51 11.09 8.57 -8.57
CA CYS A 51 10.24 7.47 -8.11
C CYS A 51 10.20 6.30 -9.09
N VAL A 52 10.23 6.58 -10.40
CA VAL A 52 10.28 5.55 -11.46
C VAL A 52 11.62 4.81 -11.39
N ARG A 53 12.73 5.56 -11.33
CA ARG A 53 14.08 4.97 -11.25
C ARG A 53 14.30 4.10 -10.01
N ARG A 54 13.64 4.42 -8.91
CA ARG A 54 13.76 3.67 -7.65
C ARG A 54 12.76 2.52 -7.54
N CYS A 55 11.72 2.48 -8.38
CA CYS A 55 10.70 1.44 -8.32
C CYS A 55 11.28 0.08 -8.73
N PRO A 56 11.27 -0.94 -7.85
CA PRO A 56 11.85 -2.24 -8.17
C PRO A 56 11.03 -3.04 -9.19
N THR A 57 9.74 -2.73 -9.34
CA THR A 57 8.82 -3.43 -10.25
C THR A 57 8.42 -2.60 -11.46
N SER A 58 8.99 -1.41 -11.64
CA SER A 58 8.64 -0.48 -12.73
C SER A 58 7.15 -0.14 -12.83
N ALA A 59 6.43 -0.15 -11.70
CA ALA A 59 4.99 0.11 -11.63
C ALA A 59 4.59 1.56 -11.91
N LEU A 60 5.56 2.49 -11.96
CA LEU A 60 5.34 3.92 -12.14
C LEU A 60 5.80 4.36 -13.53
N LYS A 61 5.05 5.28 -14.15
CA LYS A 61 5.44 5.93 -15.40
C LYS A 61 5.27 7.45 -15.27
N ILE A 62 6.25 8.19 -15.78
CA ILE A 62 6.26 9.65 -15.81
C ILE A 62 6.58 10.12 -17.22
N GLU A 63 5.81 11.07 -17.73
CA GLU A 63 6.12 11.82 -18.96
C GLU A 63 6.09 13.31 -18.67
N LYS A 64 7.27 13.95 -18.75
CA LYS A 64 7.43 15.35 -18.35
C LYS A 64 6.77 16.34 -19.31
N ALA A 65 6.74 16.01 -20.60
CA ALA A 65 6.12 16.86 -21.63
C ALA A 65 4.60 16.96 -21.44
N GLU A 66 3.95 15.85 -21.08
CA GLU A 66 2.51 15.74 -20.90
C GLU A 66 2.06 15.97 -19.45
N LYS A 67 3.03 16.27 -18.55
CA LYS A 67 2.82 16.29 -17.08
C LYS A 67 2.03 15.06 -16.60
N LEU A 68 2.41 13.90 -17.15
CA LEU A 68 1.75 12.63 -16.87
C LEU A 68 2.46 11.91 -15.73
N TRP A 69 1.67 11.48 -14.74
CA TRP A 69 2.12 10.54 -13.72
C TRP A 69 1.10 9.40 -13.66
N SER A 70 1.57 8.16 -13.72
CA SER A 70 0.70 6.99 -13.59
C SER A 70 1.29 5.88 -12.77
N ILE A 71 0.41 5.09 -12.15
CA ILE A 71 0.75 3.93 -11.35
C ILE A 71 -0.11 2.73 -11.72
N GLU A 72 0.56 1.62 -12.06
CA GLU A 72 -0.04 0.32 -12.28
C GLU A 72 -0.20 -0.41 -10.94
N ARG A 73 -1.42 -0.42 -10.40
CA ARG A 73 -1.67 -0.88 -9.01
C ARG A 73 -1.34 -2.35 -8.80
N MET A 74 -1.57 -3.19 -9.80
CA MET A 74 -1.22 -4.62 -9.73
C MET A 74 0.29 -4.90 -9.84
N GLN A 75 1.09 -3.97 -10.35
CA GLN A 75 2.56 -4.12 -10.37
C GLN A 75 3.21 -3.53 -9.11
N CYS A 76 2.48 -2.71 -8.36
CA CYS A 76 2.98 -2.09 -7.14
C CYS A 76 3.03 -3.10 -5.99
N ILE A 77 4.22 -3.32 -5.44
CA ILE A 77 4.43 -4.18 -4.26
C ILE A 77 4.41 -3.41 -2.93
N GLN A 78 3.93 -2.16 -2.94
CA GLN A 78 3.76 -1.32 -1.74
C GLN A 78 5.01 -1.19 -0.85
N CYS A 79 6.20 -1.19 -1.48
CA CYS A 79 7.47 -1.15 -0.76
C CYS A 79 7.77 0.21 -0.10
N GLY A 80 7.25 1.31 -0.65
CA GLY A 80 7.43 2.67 -0.13
C GLY A 80 8.67 3.42 -0.62
N TYR A 81 9.54 2.82 -1.45
CA TYR A 81 10.75 3.52 -1.90
C TYR A 81 10.49 4.78 -2.73
N CYS A 82 9.37 4.84 -3.44
CA CYS A 82 8.96 6.04 -4.17
C CYS A 82 8.67 7.22 -3.23
N VAL A 83 8.13 6.95 -2.04
CA VAL A 83 7.86 7.96 -1.00
C VAL A 83 9.18 8.46 -0.41
N GLU A 84 10.10 7.54 -0.09
CA GLU A 84 11.39 7.89 0.51
C GLU A 84 12.29 8.72 -0.42
N VAL A 85 12.29 8.42 -1.72
CA VAL A 85 13.16 9.09 -2.70
C VAL A 85 12.58 10.42 -3.21
N CYS A 86 11.32 10.73 -2.92
CA CYS A 86 10.67 11.91 -3.49
C CYS A 86 11.22 13.20 -2.85
N PRO A 87 11.92 14.08 -3.60
CA PRO A 87 12.51 15.28 -3.03
C PRO A 87 11.46 16.31 -2.58
N LYS A 88 10.31 16.34 -3.27
CA LYS A 88 9.17 17.20 -2.93
C LYS A 88 8.26 16.61 -1.85
N LYS A 89 8.48 15.35 -1.45
CA LYS A 89 7.63 14.61 -0.51
C LYS A 89 6.13 14.62 -0.86
N CYS A 90 5.80 14.68 -2.14
CA CYS A 90 4.42 14.67 -2.63
C CYS A 90 3.78 13.27 -2.65
N LEU A 91 4.59 12.22 -2.52
CA LEU A 91 4.12 10.85 -2.45
C LEU A 91 3.90 10.44 -0.99
N HIS A 92 2.75 9.84 -0.71
CA HIS A 92 2.35 9.38 0.61
C HIS A 92 1.95 7.91 0.59
N MET A 93 2.16 7.25 1.73
CA MET A 93 1.68 5.89 1.96
C MET A 93 0.43 5.96 2.81
N ARG A 94 -0.73 5.60 2.25
CA ARG A 94 -1.95 5.47 3.05
C ARG A 94 -1.83 4.30 4.00
N ASN A 95 -2.53 4.44 5.12
CA ASN A 95 -2.65 3.41 6.14
C ASN A 95 -3.86 2.50 5.88
N GLU A 96 -4.09 2.16 4.61
CA GLU A 96 -5.26 1.40 4.15
C GLU A 96 -4.79 0.37 3.12
N TYR A 97 -5.23 -0.89 3.29
CA TYR A 97 -4.93 -1.94 2.33
C TYR A 97 -5.68 -1.72 1.03
N THR A 98 -5.06 -2.08 -0.10
CA THR A 98 -5.71 -2.07 -1.40
C THR A 98 -6.84 -3.10 -1.38
N THR A 99 -8.05 -2.67 -1.74
CA THR A 99 -9.18 -3.58 -1.87
C THR A 99 -8.92 -4.57 -3.00
N PRO A 100 -9.37 -5.84 -2.87
CA PRO A 100 -9.28 -6.77 -3.98
C PRO A 100 -10.12 -6.26 -5.15
N ASP A 101 -9.54 -6.28 -6.34
CA ASP A 101 -10.20 -5.93 -7.59
C ASP A 101 -9.95 -7.02 -8.63
N THR A 102 -10.87 -7.14 -9.58
CA THR A 102 -10.82 -8.10 -10.69
C THR A 102 -10.14 -7.54 -11.93
N ILE A 103 -9.97 -6.22 -12.00
CA ILE A 103 -9.38 -5.53 -13.14
C ILE A 103 -7.98 -4.98 -12.82
N LYS A 104 -7.17 -4.78 -13.86
CA LYS A 104 -5.89 -4.08 -13.72
C LYS A 104 -6.18 -2.59 -13.60
N VAL A 105 -6.24 -2.08 -12.37
CA VAL A 105 -6.43 -0.65 -12.13
C VAL A 105 -5.13 0.10 -12.39
N LYS A 106 -5.23 1.13 -13.23
CA LYS A 106 -4.16 2.07 -13.52
C LYS A 106 -4.66 3.47 -13.22
N ASP A 107 -4.00 4.14 -12.28
CA ASP A 107 -4.32 5.54 -12.00
C ASP A 107 -3.44 6.41 -12.89
N GLU A 108 -4.06 7.30 -13.65
CA GLU A 108 -3.38 8.23 -14.54
C GLU A 108 -3.79 9.65 -14.20
N TYR A 109 -2.80 10.52 -14.07
CA TYR A 109 -2.98 11.95 -13.87
C TYR A 109 -2.32 12.65 -15.04
N VAL A 110 -3.11 13.42 -15.80
CA VAL A 110 -2.72 14.11 -17.04
C VAL A 110 -2.97 15.61 -16.88
N ASP A 111 -2.10 16.44 -17.45
CA ASP A 111 -2.18 17.90 -17.41
C ASP A 111 -2.34 18.49 -15.98
N ALA A 112 -1.71 17.84 -15.01
CA ALA A 112 -1.77 18.33 -13.65
C ALA A 112 -0.92 19.59 -13.55
N ARG A 113 -1.61 20.73 -13.41
CA ARG A 113 -1.01 22.06 -13.28
C ARG A 113 -0.15 22.10 -12.02
N VAL A 114 1.16 21.88 -12.17
CA VAL A 114 2.15 22.38 -11.21
C VAL A 114 1.93 23.89 -11.15
N SER A 115 1.49 24.43 -10.02
CA SER A 115 1.39 25.87 -9.85
C SER A 115 2.81 26.44 -9.96
N ASP A 116 3.06 27.18 -11.04
CA ASP A 116 4.33 27.85 -11.27
C ASP A 116 4.43 28.97 -10.22
N ASN A 117 5.23 28.73 -9.18
CA ASN A 117 5.68 29.77 -8.24
C ASN A 117 7.20 29.84 -8.29
#